data_AF-A0A415CXH8-F1
#
_entry.id   AF-A0A415CXH8-F1
#
_cell.length_a   1.000
_cell.length_b   1.000
_cell.length_c   1.000
_cell.angle_alpha   90.00
_cell.angle_beta   90.00
_cell.angle_gamma   90.00
#
_symmetry.space_group_name_H-M   'P 1'
#
loop_
_entity.id
_entity.type
_entity.pdbx_description
1 polymer ?
#
loop_
_entity_poly.entity_id
_entity_poly.type
_entity_poly.pdbx_seq_one_letter_code
_entity_poly.pdbx_strand_id
1 'polypeptide(L)'
;MIYYFDSVYVIGGLALLFLILLAFLKFMKRKSNMYLLCFSVMYIYLCVVLDLTQFPIYASEGMKAAMGGQNVWREMNLIPLKTIVTDFSMESVLNIIMTIPLGFGLSFLMRCS
;
A
#
# COMPACT_ATOMS: atom_id res chain seq x y z
N MET A 1 -12.19 3.89 -19.06
CA MET A 1 -10.71 3.83 -19.13
C MET A 1 -10.24 3.04 -17.92
N ILE A 2 -9.30 2.12 -18.10
CA ILE A 2 -8.71 1.33 -17.00
C ILE A 2 -7.29 1.83 -16.80
N TYR A 3 -6.94 2.16 -15.56
CA TYR A 3 -5.59 2.49 -15.17
C TYR A 3 -4.96 1.28 -14.48
N TYR A 4 -3.81 0.85 -14.99
CA TYR A 4 -3.01 -0.23 -14.41
C TYR A 4 -1.84 0.35 -13.61
N PHE A 5 -1.41 -0.38 -12.58
CA PHE A 5 -0.29 0.04 -11.74
C PHE A 5 1.00 0.18 -12.56
N ASP A 6 1.22 -0.74 -13.50
CA ASP A 6 2.38 -0.76 -14.40
C ASP A 6 2.41 0.38 -15.44
N SER A 7 1.39 1.24 -15.44
CA SER A 7 1.39 2.41 -16.31
C SER A 7 2.53 3.36 -15.92
N VAL A 8 3.28 3.83 -16.92
CA VAL A 8 4.37 4.82 -16.75
C VAL A 8 3.90 6.05 -15.98
N TYR A 9 2.64 6.47 -16.17
CA TYR A 9 2.07 7.61 -15.46
C TYR A 9 1.88 7.33 -13.95
N VAL A 10 1.48 6.12 -13.58
CA VAL A 10 1.26 5.73 -12.19
C VAL A 10 2.60 5.52 -11.48
N ILE A 11 3.50 4.72 -12.06
CA ILE A 11 4.85 4.50 -11.52
C ILE A 11 5.60 5.82 -11.42
N GLY A 12 5.57 6.64 -12.48
CA GLY A 12 6.21 7.96 -12.50
C GLY A 12 5.63 8.91 -11.44
N GLY A 13 4.32 8.91 -11.26
CA GLY A 13 3.64 9.71 -10.23
C GLY A 13 4.03 9.30 -8.81
N LEU A 14 4.06 7.99 -8.52
CA LEU A 14 4.50 7.46 -7.23
C LEU A 14 5.99 7.75 -6.98
N ALA A 15 6.85 7.56 -7.97
CA ALA A 15 8.26 7.88 -7.85
C ALA A 15 8.50 9.38 -7.59
N LEU A 16 7.77 10.26 -8.27
CA LEU A 16 7.85 11.71 -8.04
C LEU A 16 7.38 12.08 -6.62
N LEU A 17 6.24 11.52 -6.18
CA LEU A 17 5.72 11.71 -4.83
C LEU A 17 6.74 11.25 -3.77
N PHE A 18 7.38 10.11 -4.00
CA PHE A 18 8.41 9.57 -3.13
C PHE A 18 9.60 10.52 -2.97
N LEU A 19 10.12 11.06 -4.08
CA LEU A 19 11.22 12.02 -4.05
C LEU A 19 10.84 13.31 -3.32
N ILE A 20 9.62 13.82 -3.53
CA ILE A 20 9.11 15.00 -2.82
C ILE A 20 9.05 14.73 -1.31
N LEU A 21 8.55 13.57 -0.89
CA LEU A 21 8.47 13.19 0.52
C LEU A 21 9.85 13.00 1.15
N LEU A 22 10.80 12.37 0.44
CA LEU A 22 12.18 12.24 0.92
C LEU A 22 12.85 13.62 1.09
N ALA A 23 12.70 14.51 0.12
CA ALA A 23 13.23 15.86 0.20
C ALA A 23 12.60 16.63 1.37
N PHE A 24 11.28 16.55 1.53
CA PHE A 24 10.56 17.15 2.66
C PHE A 24 11.07 16.64 4.01
N LEU A 25 11.19 15.32 4.17
CA LEU A 25 11.67 14.70 5.41
C LEU A 25 13.12 15.05 5.72
N LYS A 26 13.98 15.10 4.69
CA LYS A 26 15.41 15.43 4.86
C LYS A 26 15.64 16.90 5.16
N PHE A 27 15.03 17.80 4.39
CA PHE A 27 15.33 19.24 4.45
C PHE A 27 14.45 19.98 5.45
N MET A 28 13.14 19.71 5.48
CA MET A 28 12.21 20.41 6.37
C MET A 28 12.13 19.77 7.75
N LYS A 29 12.12 18.43 7.82
CA LYS A 29 12.04 17.71 9.10
C LYS A 29 13.40 17.25 9.65
N ARG A 30 14.50 17.45 8.91
CA ARG A 30 15.88 17.10 9.30
C ARG A 30 16.02 15.67 9.83
N LYS A 31 15.24 14.73 9.28
CA LYS A 31 15.26 13.33 9.72
C LYS A 31 16.60 12.65 9.41
N SER A 32 16.97 11.70 10.26
CA SER A 32 18.20 10.93 10.14
C SER A 32 18.20 10.11 8.83
N ASN A 33 19.40 9.79 8.31
CA ASN A 33 19.49 8.92 7.13
C ASN A 33 18.89 7.53 7.40
N MET A 34 18.98 7.04 8.65
CA MET A 34 18.37 5.78 9.07
C MET A 34 16.83 5.85 8.99
N TYR A 35 16.22 6.94 9.46
CA TYR A 35 14.79 7.17 9.31
C TYR A 35 14.36 7.15 7.84
N LEU A 36 15.12 7.81 6.96
CA LEU A 36 14.82 7.86 5.52
C LEU A 36 14.91 6.49 4.86
N LEU A 37 15.85 5.64 5.29
CA LEU A 37 15.93 4.25 4.83
C LEU A 37 14.70 3.47 5.26
N CYS A 38 14.32 3.51 6.55
CA CYS A 38 13.12 2.85 7.04
C CYS A 38 11.85 3.35 6.33
N PHE A 39 11.76 4.65 6.08
CA PHE A 39 10.67 5.26 5.32
C PHE A 39 10.62 4.76 3.88
N SER A 40 11.78 4.64 3.22
CA SER A 40 11.88 4.10 1.85
C SER A 40 11.35 2.67 1.76
N VAL A 41 11.76 1.80 2.69
CA VAL A 41 11.28 0.41 2.75
C VAL A 41 9.76 0.37 2.96
N MET A 42 9.25 1.19 3.88
CA MET A 42 7.81 1.27 4.13
C MET A 42 7.04 1.82 2.92
N TYR A 43 7.60 2.80 2.21
CA TYR A 43 6.97 3.40 1.04
C TYR A 43 6.82 2.39 -0.10
N ILE A 44 7.90 1.66 -0.44
CA ILE A 44 7.87 0.60 -1.46
C ILE A 44 6.83 -0.45 -1.10
N TYR A 45 6.77 -0.84 0.17
CA TYR A 45 5.75 -1.77 0.66
C TYR A 45 4.33 -1.27 0.41
N LEU A 46 4.05 -0.01 0.76
CA LEU A 46 2.74 0.61 0.53
C LEU A 46 2.39 0.65 -0.96
N CYS A 47 3.37 0.86 -1.85
CA CYS A 47 3.14 0.79 -3.29
C CYS A 47 2.69 -0.62 -3.73
N VAL A 48 3.31 -1.69 -3.23
CA VAL A 48 2.90 -3.08 -3.52
C VAL A 48 1.50 -3.35 -2.98
N VAL A 49 1.19 -2.88 -1.77
CA VAL A 49 -0.16 -3.01 -1.20
C VAL A 49 -1.20 -2.25 -2.04
N LEU A 50 -0.86 -1.07 -2.53
CA LEU A 50 -1.73 -0.29 -3.41
C LEU A 50 -1.97 -1.00 -4.75
N ASP A 51 -0.95 -1.62 -5.33
CA ASP A 51 -1.10 -2.44 -6.54
C ASP A 51 -2.08 -3.59 -6.31
N LEU A 52 -1.86 -4.37 -5.25
CA LEU A 52 -2.69 -5.54 -4.91
C LEU A 52 -4.14 -5.19 -4.55
N THR A 53 -4.42 -3.97 -4.11
CA THR A 53 -5.75 -3.59 -3.61
C THR A 53 -6.50 -2.61 -4.49
N GLN A 54 -5.85 -1.55 -4.96
CA GLN A 54 -6.53 -0.46 -5.64
C GLN A 54 -6.49 -0.62 -7.15
N PHE A 55 -5.55 -1.38 -7.69
CA PHE A 55 -5.44 -1.60 -9.13
C PHE A 55 -6.11 -2.91 -9.56
N PRO A 56 -6.67 -2.95 -10.78
CA PRO A 56 -6.77 -1.85 -11.75
C PRO A 56 -7.88 -0.84 -11.42
N ILE A 57 -7.63 0.46 -11.54
CA ILE A 57 -8.64 1.51 -11.25
C ILE A 57 -9.55 1.69 -12.46
N TYR A 58 -10.85 1.47 -12.26
CA TYR A 58 -11.89 1.63 -13.29
C TYR A 58 -12.44 3.07 -13.29
N ALA A 59 -12.44 3.73 -14.46
CA ALA A 59 -12.94 5.10 -14.58
C ALA A 59 -14.49 5.22 -14.63
N SER A 60 -15.24 4.12 -14.72
CA SER A 60 -16.71 4.16 -14.68
C SER A 60 -17.31 2.97 -13.92
N GLU A 61 -18.41 3.21 -13.20
CA GLU A 61 -19.10 2.18 -12.42
C GLU A 61 -19.66 1.04 -13.29
N GLY A 62 -20.13 1.36 -14.51
CA GLY A 62 -20.61 0.34 -15.46
C GLY A 62 -19.50 -0.61 -15.92
N MET A 63 -18.26 -0.13 -16.04
CA MET A 63 -17.11 -0.96 -16.41
C MET A 63 -16.63 -1.81 -15.23
N LYS A 64 -16.69 -1.26 -14.01
CA LYS A 64 -16.43 -2.00 -12.77
C LYS A 64 -17.40 -3.17 -12.60
N ALA A 65 -18.69 -2.95 -12.84
CA ALA A 65 -19.70 -4.00 -12.77
C ALA A 65 -19.54 -5.08 -13.85
N ALA A 66 -19.20 -4.69 -15.09
CA ALA A 66 -19.01 -5.62 -16.21
C ALA A 66 -17.77 -6.53 -16.07
N MET A 67 -16.74 -6.10 -15.34
CA MET A 67 -15.50 -6.85 -15.11
C MET A 67 -15.49 -7.66 -13.81
N GLY A 68 -16.64 -7.85 -13.15
CA GLY A 68 -16.77 -8.67 -11.94
C GLY A 68 -16.65 -7.91 -10.62
N GLY A 69 -16.48 -6.58 -10.64
CA GLY A 69 -16.55 -5.72 -9.46
C GLY A 69 -15.31 -5.78 -8.57
N GLN A 70 -14.58 -4.67 -8.48
CA GLN A 70 -13.51 -4.51 -7.49
C GLN A 70 -14.11 -4.04 -6.15
N ASN A 71 -14.52 -4.98 -5.30
CA ASN A 71 -15.10 -4.71 -3.98
C ASN A 71 -14.11 -5.04 -2.87
N VAL A 72 -12.89 -4.51 -3.00
CA VAL A 72 -11.79 -4.73 -2.05
C VAL A 72 -12.22 -4.37 -0.62
N TRP A 73 -13.03 -3.33 -0.45
CA TRP A 73 -13.60 -2.94 0.86
C TRP A 73 -14.53 -3.99 1.49
N ARG A 74 -15.19 -4.84 0.69
CA ARG A 74 -16.10 -5.88 1.18
C ARG A 74 -15.34 -7.12 1.64
N GLU A 75 -14.21 -7.41 1.00
CA GLU A 75 -13.37 -8.59 1.25
C GLU A 75 -12.19 -8.28 2.18
N MET A 76 -11.90 -7.00 2.43
CA MET A 76 -10.93 -6.55 3.42
C MET A 76 -11.38 -6.91 4.82
N ASN A 77 -10.55 -7.71 5.50
CA ASN A 77 -10.71 -8.01 6.92
C ASN A 77 -9.60 -7.34 7.71
N LEU A 78 -9.96 -6.27 8.43
CA LEU A 78 -9.02 -5.51 9.28
C LEU A 78 -8.57 -6.28 10.53
N ILE A 79 -9.15 -7.46 10.78
CA ILE A 79 -8.71 -8.40 11.81
C ILE A 79 -8.06 -9.60 11.10
N PRO A 80 -6.75 -9.52 10.79
CA PRO A 80 -6.08 -10.45 9.87
C PRO A 80 -6.02 -11.89 10.38
N LEU A 81 -6.11 -12.10 11.70
CA LEU A 81 -6.03 -13.41 12.33
C LEU A 81 -7.38 -14.09 12.53
N LYS A 82 -8.51 -13.39 12.27
CA LYS A 82 -9.85 -13.90 12.59
C LYS A 82 -10.20 -15.16 11.80
N THR A 83 -9.82 -15.18 10.53
CA THR A 83 -10.14 -16.26 9.59
C THR A 83 -9.09 -17.38 9.58
N ILE A 84 -7.86 -17.17 10.06
CA ILE A 84 -6.79 -18.19 10.05
C ILE A 84 -7.22 -19.47 10.76
N VAL A 85 -7.97 -19.35 11.85
CA VAL A 85 -8.39 -20.48 12.69
C VAL A 85 -9.53 -21.27 12.04
N THR A 86 -10.31 -20.63 11.17
CA THR A 86 -11.53 -21.22 10.59
C THR A 86 -11.36 -21.64 9.14
N ASP A 87 -10.65 -20.85 8.32
CA ASP A 87 -10.36 -21.11 6.90
C ASP A 87 -9.10 -20.36 6.44
N PHE A 88 -8.02 -21.08 6.17
CA PHE A 88 -6.77 -20.50 5.69
C PHE A 88 -6.81 -20.31 4.16
N SER A 89 -7.24 -19.13 3.72
CA SER A 89 -7.31 -18.73 2.31
C SER A 89 -6.22 -17.73 1.92
N MET A 90 -5.95 -17.58 0.61
CA MET A 90 -5.02 -16.57 0.08
C MET A 90 -5.41 -15.14 0.51
N GLU A 91 -6.70 -14.86 0.64
CA GLU A 91 -7.21 -13.58 1.15
C GLU A 91 -6.83 -13.33 2.60
N SER A 92 -6.77 -14.37 3.42
CA SER A 92 -6.29 -14.26 4.81
C SER A 92 -4.80 -13.88 4.84
N VAL A 93 -3.99 -14.44 3.94
CA VAL A 93 -2.57 -14.06 3.78
C VAL A 93 -2.44 -12.61 3.35
N LEU A 94 -3.22 -12.17 2.36
CA LEU A 94 -3.22 -10.78 1.89
C LEU A 94 -3.64 -9.79 2.98
N ASN A 95 -4.65 -10.13 3.80
CA ASN A 95 -5.07 -9.32 4.94
C ASN A 95 -3.97 -9.21 6.02
N ILE A 96 -3.22 -10.29 6.30
CA ILE A 96 -2.05 -10.23 7.20
C ILE A 96 -0.99 -9.29 6.63
N ILE A 97 -0.62 -9.48 5.36
CA ILE A 97 0.37 -8.62 4.68
C ILE A 97 -0.06 -7.16 4.75
N MET A 98 -1.32 -6.84 4.47
CA MET A 98 -1.85 -5.47 4.56
C MET A 98 -1.67 -4.80 5.94
N THR A 99 -1.66 -5.57 7.02
CA THR A 99 -1.61 -5.05 8.40
C THR A 99 -0.20 -4.98 9.00
N ILE A 100 0.79 -5.67 8.43
CA ILE A 100 2.19 -5.64 8.88
C ILE A 100 2.76 -4.21 8.99
N PRO A 101 2.52 -3.27 8.05
CA PRO A 101 3.03 -1.90 8.15
C PRO A 101 2.50 -1.13 9.37
N LEU A 102 1.24 -1.38 9.74
CA LEU A 102 0.60 -0.67 10.84
C LEU A 102 1.17 -1.09 12.19
N GLY A 103 1.56 -2.36 12.34
CA GLY A 103 2.24 -2.85 13.55
C GLY A 103 3.73 -2.60 13.53
N PHE A 104 4.44 -3.18 12.56
CA PHE A 104 5.89 -3.22 12.52
C PHE A 104 6.49 -1.98 11.85
N GLY A 105 5.99 -1.60 10.67
CA GLY A 105 6.52 -0.47 9.89
C GLY A 105 6.48 0.85 10.66
N LEU A 106 5.33 1.18 11.26
CA LEU A 106 5.17 2.38 12.09
C LEU A 106 6.05 2.33 13.35
N SER A 107 6.14 1.18 14.02
CA SER A 107 6.99 1.02 15.21
C SER A 107 8.47 1.23 14.89
N PHE A 108 8.94 0.77 13.73
CA PHE A 108 10.30 1.04 13.26
C PHE A 108 10.54 2.52 12.98
N LEU A 109 9.61 3.20 12.30
CA LEU A 109 9.72 4.64 12.05
C LEU A 109 9.74 5.46 13.34
N MET A 110 8.93 5.11 14.34
CA MET A 110 8.91 5.78 15.63
C MET A 110 10.22 5.60 16.41
N ARG A 111 10.91 4.47 16.24
CA ARG A 111 12.21 4.22 16.88
C ARG A 111 13.39 4.87 16.18
N CYS A 112 13.33 5.05 14.87
CA CYS A 112 14.39 5.70 14.08
C CYS A 112 14.24 7.23 13.95
N SER A 113 13.14 7.78 14.50
CA SER A 113 12.68 9.18 14.40
C SER A 113 13.59 10.20 15.07
#